data_AF-A0A6G0FLL9-F1
#
_entry.id   AF-A0A6G0FLL9-F1
#
_cell.length_a   1.000
_cell.length_b   1.000
_cell.length_c   1.000
_cell.angle_alpha   90.00
_cell.angle_beta   90.00
_cell.angle_gamma   90.00
#
_symmetry.space_group_name_H-M   'P 1'
#
loop_
_entity.id
_entity.type
_entity.pdbx_description
1 polymer ?
#
loop_
_entity_poly.entity_id
_entity_poly.type
_entity_poly.pdbx_seq_one_letter_code
_entity_poly.pdbx_strand_id
1 'polypeptide(L)' 'MPDDLYQRYQAAARAHQEHTTSCPRCTGTARCSEGARLWSVFERLQDAYIDRQRTKRTR' A
#
# COMPACT_ATOMS: atom_id res chain seq x y z
N MET A 1 -0.81 0.66 21.11
CA MET A 1 -1.28 -0.04 19.90
C MET A 1 -0.21 0.07 18.85
N PRO A 2 0.18 -1.02 18.15
CA PRO A 2 0.95 -0.90 16.92
C PRO A 2 0.28 0.17 16.05
N ASP A 3 1.10 1.04 15.47
CA ASP A 3 0.67 2.26 14.80
C ASP A 3 -0.46 1.92 13.79
N ASP A 4 -1.70 2.34 14.05
CA ASP A 4 -2.88 1.96 13.25
C ASP A 4 -2.68 2.28 11.75
N LEU A 5 -1.91 3.32 11.44
CA LEU A 5 -1.48 3.66 10.08
C LEU A 5 -0.54 2.61 9.49
N TYR A 6 0.40 2.08 10.28
CA TYR A 6 1.29 0.99 9.85
C TYR A 6 0.53 -0.31 9.59
N GLN A 7 -0.49 -0.63 10.41
CA GLN A 7 -1.36 -1.79 10.16
C GLN A 7 -2.16 -1.62 8.87
N ARG A 8 -2.76 -0.45 8.64
CA ARG A 8 -3.48 -0.13 7.40
C ARG A 8 -2.56 -0.20 6.18
N TYR A 9 -1.34 0.34 6.28
CA TYR A 9 -0.30 0.24 5.26
C TYR A 9 0.02 -1.22 4.89
N GLN A 10 0.31 -2.07 5.88
CA GLN A 10 0.59 -3.48 5.64
C GLN A 10 -0.60 -4.23 5.05
N ALA A 11 -1.82 -3.94 5.50
CA ALA A 11 -3.03 -4.56 4.94
C ALA A 11 -3.21 -4.21 3.45
N ALA A 12 -2.98 -2.95 3.07
CA ALA A 12 -3.04 -2.53 1.67
C ALA A 12 -1.95 -3.21 0.81
N ALA A 13 -0.73 -3.37 1.35
CA ALA A 13 0.35 -4.08 0.67
C ALA A 13 -0.03 -5.54 0.39
N ARG A 14 -0.58 -6.23 1.40
CA ARG A 14 -1.04 -7.62 1.27
C ARG A 14 -2.18 -7.74 0.25
N ALA A 15 -3.17 -6.85 0.30
CA ALA A 15 -4.28 -6.88 -0.65
C ALA A 15 -3.82 -6.68 -2.11
N HIS A 16 -2.88 -5.76 -2.34
CA HIS A 16 -2.28 -5.60 -3.67
C HIS A 16 -1.53 -6.87 -4.10
N GLN A 17 -0.73 -7.47 -3.22
CA GLN A 17 0.02 -8.69 -3.52
C GLN A 17 -0.90 -9.88 -3.84
N GLU A 18 -1.90 -10.13 -3.00
CA GLU A 18 -2.92 -11.19 -3.20
C GLU A 18 -3.63 -11.01 -4.55
N HIS A 19 -3.97 -9.77 -4.90
CA HIS A 19 -4.57 -9.45 -6.18
C HIS A 19 -3.62 -9.71 -7.34
N THR A 20 -2.37 -9.25 -7.30
CA THR A 20 -1.40 -9.47 -8.39
C THR A 20 -1.07 -10.94 -8.60
N THR A 21 -1.08 -11.75 -7.54
CA THR A 21 -0.86 -13.19 -7.63
C THR A 21 -2.04 -13.92 -8.28
N SER A 22 -3.26 -13.45 -8.04
CA SER A 22 -4.49 -14.13 -8.47
C SER A 22 -5.08 -13.57 -9.76
N CYS A 23 -4.68 -12.36 -10.18
CA CYS A 23 -5.25 -11.67 -11.32
C CYS A 23 -4.43 -11.92 -12.60
N PRO A 24 -4.96 -12.66 -13.60
CA PRO A 24 -4.23 -12.90 -14.85
C PRO A 24 -4.10 -11.65 -15.73
N ARG A 25 -4.86 -10.59 -15.44
CA ARG A 25 -4.79 -9.30 -16.14
C ARG A 25 -3.71 -8.39 -15.59
N CYS A 26 -3.21 -8.67 -14.38
CA CYS A 26 -2.10 -7.94 -13.81
C CYS A 26 -0.81 -8.64 -14.24
N THR A 27 -0.05 -8.01 -15.14
CA THR A 27 1.30 -8.46 -15.50
C THR A 27 2.31 -7.52 -14.85
N GLY A 28 3.58 -7.92 -14.72
CA GLY A 28 4.56 -7.19 -13.91
C GLY A 28 4.62 -5.65 -14.11
N THR A 29 4.29 -5.15 -15.30
CA THR A 29 4.19 -3.72 -15.61
C THR A 29 2.78 -3.20 -15.84
N ALA A 30 1.78 -4.06 -16.08
CA ALA A 30 0.40 -3.66 -16.37
C ALA A 30 -0.53 -4.06 -15.23
N ARG A 31 -1.33 -3.11 -14.73
CA ARG A 31 -2.32 -3.36 -13.69
C ARG A 31 -3.72 -3.26 -14.27
N CYS A 32 -4.62 -4.16 -13.88
CA CYS A 32 -6.04 -3.95 -14.14
C CYS A 32 -6.58 -2.80 -13.26
N SER A 33 -7.80 -2.34 -13.52
CA SER A 33 -8.42 -1.23 -12.77
C SER A 33 -8.44 -1.45 -11.25
N GLU A 34 -8.70 -2.69 -10.81
CA GLU A 34 -8.68 -3.04 -9.38
C GLU A 34 -7.26 -3.04 -8.81
N GLY A 35 -6.30 -3.63 -9.52
CA GLY A 35 -4.89 -3.58 -9.13
C GLY A 35 -4.36 -2.14 -9.05
N ALA A 36 -4.77 -1.26 -9.97
CA ALA A 36 -4.42 0.16 -9.95
C ALA A 36 -5.03 0.89 -8.74
N ARG A 37 -6.27 0.56 -8.38
CA ARG A 37 -6.93 1.07 -7.17
C ARG A 37 -6.19 0.63 -5.91
N LEU A 38 -5.88 -0.66 -5.78
CA LEU A 38 -5.14 -1.20 -4.64
C LEU A 38 -3.75 -0.59 -4.51
N TRP A 39 -3.05 -0.42 -5.63
CA TRP A 39 -1.76 0.25 -5.69
C TRP A 39 -1.85 1.71 -5.20
N SER A 40 -2.83 2.47 -5.69
CA SER A 40 -3.04 3.86 -5.27
C SER A 40 -3.33 4.01 -3.78
N VAL A 41 -4.07 3.05 -3.19
CA VAL A 41 -4.35 3.04 -1.75
C VAL A 41 -3.08 2.72 -0.96
N PHE A 42 -2.31 1.73 -1.41
CA PHE A 42 -1.02 1.37 -0.81
C PHE A 42 -0.04 2.56 -0.81
N GLU A 43 0.11 3.24 -1.95
CA GLU A 43 1.02 4.38 -2.13
C GLU A 43 0.68 5.53 -1.17
N ARG A 44 -0.60 5.91 -1.07
CA ARG A 44 -1.05 6.95 -0.12
C ARG A 44 -0.77 6.60 1.34
N LEU A 45 -0.92 5.34 1.72
CA LEU A 45 -0.63 4.88 3.08
C LEU A 45 0.86 4.81 3.36
N GLN A 46 1.67 4.44 2.37
CA GLN A 46 3.12 4.50 2.45
C GLN A 46 3.61 5.93 2.68
N ASP A 47 3.13 6.88 1.88
CA ASP A 47 3.49 8.30 2.00
C ASP A 47 3.14 8.84 3.38
N ALA A 48 1.90 8.61 3.83
CA ALA A 48 1.45 9.04 5.15
C ALA A 48 2.31 8.42 6.28
N TYR A 49 2.71 7.16 6.14
CA TYR A 49 3.58 6.51 7.12
C TYR A 49 4.98 7.14 7.13
N ILE A 50 5.58 7.37 5.96
CA ILE A 50 6.90 7.99 5.82
C ILE A 50 6.89 9.41 6.40
N ASP A 51 5.87 10.21 6.09
CA ASP A 51 5.73 11.58 6.62
C ASP A 51 5.56 11.60 8.13
N ARG A 52 4.79 10.65 8.68
CA ARG A 52 4.69 10.45 10.13
C ARG A 52 6.04 10.10 10.75
N GLN A 53 6.80 9.20 10.13
CA GLN A 53 8.14 8.83 10.62
C GLN A 53 9.11 10.01 10.58
N ARG A 54 9.08 10.83 9.52
CA ARG A 54 9.87 12.06 9.42
C ARG A 54 9.53 13.04 10.53
N THR A 55 8.24 13.29 10.74
CA THR A 55 7.73 14.18 11.80
C THR A 55 8.14 13.71 13.19
N LYS A 56 8.09 12.41 13.46
CA LYS A 56 8.56 11.83 14.73
C LYS A 56 10.06 12.01 14.95
N ARG A 57 10.86 12.06 13.87
CA ARG A 57 12.32 12.19 13.94
C ARG A 57 12.79 13.62 14.13
N THR A 58 11.99 14.61 13.74
CA THR A 58 12.28 16.04 13.85
C THR A 58 11.78 16.67 15.16
N ARG A 59 11.18 15.88 16.05
CA ARG A 59 10.55 16.33 17.29
C ARG A 59 11.28 15.75 18.49
#